data_AF-L1PGW4-F1
#
_entry.id   AF-L1PGW4-F1
#
_cell.length_a   1.000
_cell.length_b   1.000
_cell.length_c   1.000
_cell.angle_alpha   90.00
_cell.angle_beta   90.00
_cell.angle_gamma   90.00
#
_symmetry.space_group_name_H-M   'P 1'
#
loop_
_entity.id
_entity.type
_entity.pdbx_description
1 polymer ?
#
loop_
_entity_poly.entity_id
_entity_poly.type
_entity_poly.pdbx_seq_one_letter_code
_entity_poly.pdbx_strand_id
1 'polypeptide(L)'
;MLKKYEKVIATVFALLTIVFIVVFLTNDSFFEWTFARHHNILSWYVRPLFIVPMVYFALRKSYAGVSLSIFCLFTSMFWFPTPQQTDPKVLGFLAYEMDYLKGTWDTKKILFSLSVPLFFYLLIVSAWKRKWRLLLYTVVLAALLKLLWSVVSSGASGWSVAKPALVGLVICVVFILITRRKDKK
;
A
#
# COMPACT_ATOMS: atom_id res chain seq x y z
N MET A 1 5.01 -24.25 16.15
CA MET A 1 3.65 -24.64 15.69
C MET A 1 3.17 -23.86 14.46
N LEU A 2 3.34 -22.53 14.35
CA LEU A 2 2.93 -21.77 13.13
C LEU A 2 3.67 -22.13 11.82
N LYS A 3 4.92 -22.62 11.86
CA LYS A 3 5.66 -23.03 10.65
C LYS A 3 4.95 -24.11 9.83
N LYS A 4 4.24 -25.04 10.49
CA LYS A 4 3.51 -26.13 9.81
C LYS A 4 2.41 -25.60 8.90
N TYR A 5 1.78 -24.50 9.30
CA TYR A 5 0.67 -23.88 8.58
C TYR A 5 1.09 -22.65 7.77
N GLU A 6 2.38 -22.33 7.71
CA GLU A 6 2.86 -21.09 7.09
C GLU A 6 2.39 -20.94 5.64
N LYS A 7 2.56 -21.98 4.83
CA LYS A 7 2.13 -21.96 3.43
C LYS A 7 0.60 -21.91 3.31
N VAL A 8 -0.12 -22.65 4.14
CA VAL A 8 -1.59 -22.67 4.14
C VAL A 8 -2.15 -21.29 4.47
N ILE A 9 -1.66 -20.67 5.55
CA ILE A 9 -2.04 -19.32 5.96
C ILE A 9 -1.69 -18.32 4.85
N ALA A 10 -0.51 -18.46 4.23
CA ALA A 10 -0.11 -17.58 3.15
C ALA A 10 -1.03 -17.68 1.92
N THR A 11 -1.38 -18.90 1.53
CA THR A 11 -2.30 -19.16 0.43
C THR A 11 -3.69 -18.59 0.74
N VAL A 12 -4.20 -18.78 1.96
CA VAL A 12 -5.50 -18.23 2.38
C VAL A 12 -5.51 -16.70 2.25
N PHE A 13 -4.54 -15.99 2.82
CA PHE A 13 -4.51 -14.53 2.72
C PHE A 13 -4.24 -14.02 1.30
N ALA A 14 -3.47 -14.75 0.50
CA ALA A 14 -3.28 -14.41 -0.92
C ALA A 14 -4.61 -14.55 -1.69
N LEU A 15 -5.34 -15.64 -1.50
CA LEU A 15 -6.65 -15.85 -2.12
C LEU A 15 -7.66 -14.80 -1.66
N LEU A 16 -7.72 -14.49 -0.36
CA LEU A 16 -8.58 -13.43 0.17
C LEU A 16 -8.23 -12.06 -0.42
N THR A 17 -6.95 -11.78 -0.65
CA THR A 17 -6.51 -10.54 -1.32
C THR A 17 -6.99 -10.50 -2.78
N ILE A 18 -6.88 -11.61 -3.51
CA ILE A 18 -7.37 -11.71 -4.89
C ILE A 18 -8.88 -11.52 -4.92
N VAL A 19 -9.63 -12.23 -4.08
CA VAL A 19 -11.09 -12.10 -3.97
C VAL A 19 -11.47 -10.65 -3.63
N PHE A 20 -10.78 -10.03 -2.67
CA PHE A 20 -11.02 -8.63 -2.32
C PHE A 20 -10.81 -7.71 -3.54
N ILE A 21 -9.69 -7.84 -4.26
CA ILE A 21 -9.40 -7.00 -5.44
C ILE A 21 -10.44 -7.21 -6.53
N VAL A 22 -10.83 -8.47 -6.81
CA VAL A 22 -11.84 -8.77 -7.82
C VAL A 22 -13.18 -8.15 -7.44
N VAL A 23 -13.67 -8.40 -6.22
CA VAL A 23 -14.95 -7.82 -5.75
C VAL A 23 -14.89 -6.29 -5.73
N PHE A 24 -13.76 -5.71 -5.31
CA PHE A 24 -13.56 -4.27 -5.33
C PHE A 24 -13.64 -3.66 -6.73
N LEU A 25 -13.15 -4.35 -7.76
CA LEU A 25 -13.16 -3.84 -9.14
C LEU A 25 -14.42 -4.18 -9.94
N THR A 26 -15.18 -5.20 -9.54
CA THR A 26 -16.36 -5.68 -10.31
C THR A 26 -17.70 -5.37 -9.67
N ASN A 27 -17.75 -5.06 -8.37
CA ASN A 27 -19.00 -4.74 -7.66
C ASN A 27 -19.05 -3.25 -7.33
N ASP A 28 -19.86 -2.50 -8.06
CA ASP A 28 -19.99 -1.05 -7.89
C ASP A 28 -20.44 -0.65 -6.48
N SER A 29 -21.40 -1.37 -5.90
CA SER A 29 -21.90 -1.08 -4.55
C SER A 29 -20.81 -1.26 -3.49
N PHE A 30 -20.01 -2.32 -3.61
CA PHE A 30 -18.89 -2.58 -2.71
C PHE A 30 -17.75 -1.57 -2.93
N PHE A 31 -17.47 -1.21 -4.19
CA PHE A 31 -16.51 -0.16 -4.54
C PHE A 31 -16.89 1.16 -3.88
N GLU A 32 -18.11 1.65 -4.10
CA GLU A 32 -18.59 2.92 -3.55
C GLU A 32 -18.63 2.91 -2.02
N TRP A 33 -19.10 1.82 -1.41
CA TRP A 33 -19.11 1.65 0.04
C TRP A 33 -17.70 1.69 0.66
N THR A 34 -16.73 1.06 -0.02
CA THR A 34 -15.32 1.06 0.39
C THR A 34 -14.71 2.45 0.19
N PHE A 35 -14.99 3.08 -0.94
CA PHE A 35 -14.45 4.38 -1.30
C PHE A 35 -14.97 5.48 -0.38
N ALA A 36 -16.25 5.46 -0.02
CA ALA A 36 -16.83 6.37 0.96
C ALA A 36 -16.09 6.34 2.31
N ARG A 37 -15.62 5.17 2.73
CA ARG A 37 -14.77 5.03 3.94
C ARG A 37 -13.32 5.42 3.69
N HIS A 38 -12.83 5.23 2.47
CA HIS A 38 -11.48 5.66 2.08
C HIS A 38 -11.28 7.18 2.13
N HIS A 39 -12.38 7.96 2.17
CA HIS A 39 -12.35 9.39 2.45
C HIS A 39 -11.74 9.73 3.81
N ASN A 40 -11.72 8.77 4.74
CA ASN A 40 -11.06 8.94 6.00
C ASN A 40 -9.54 8.88 5.84
N ILE A 41 -8.87 10.04 6.02
CA ILE A 41 -7.41 10.19 5.87
C ILE A 41 -6.64 9.24 6.80
N LEU A 42 -7.23 8.77 7.90
CA LEU A 42 -6.60 7.77 8.77
C LEU A 42 -6.23 6.49 7.99
N SER A 43 -7.06 6.09 7.03
CA SER A 43 -6.75 4.96 6.15
C SER A 43 -5.48 5.23 5.32
N TRP A 44 -5.19 6.48 4.97
CA TRP A 44 -4.01 6.86 4.19
C TRP A 44 -2.73 6.80 5.03
N TYR A 45 -2.82 7.11 6.33
CA TYR A 45 -1.70 6.97 7.26
C TYR A 45 -1.40 5.52 7.61
N VAL A 46 -2.43 4.68 7.74
CA VAL A 46 -2.26 3.26 8.09
C VAL A 46 -1.63 2.45 6.95
N ARG A 47 -1.93 2.78 5.68
CA ARG A 47 -1.40 2.03 4.52
C ARG A 47 0.14 1.95 4.49
N PRO A 48 0.90 3.07 4.59
CA PRO A 48 2.35 3.02 4.69
C PRO A 48 2.87 2.28 5.93
N LEU A 49 2.13 2.28 7.04
CA LEU A 49 2.55 1.56 8.24
C LEU A 49 2.60 0.06 8.01
N PHE A 50 1.77 -0.51 7.13
CA PHE A 50 1.81 -1.93 6.77
C PHE A 50 3.05 -2.35 5.96
N ILE A 51 3.83 -1.40 5.44
CA ILE A 51 5.14 -1.70 4.85
C ILE A 51 6.12 -2.20 5.91
N VAL A 52 6.04 -1.70 7.15
CA VAL A 52 6.91 -2.12 8.26
C VAL A 52 6.76 -3.61 8.61
N PRO A 53 5.56 -4.13 8.97
CA PRO A 53 5.38 -5.55 9.25
C PRO A 53 5.68 -6.39 8.00
N MET A 54 5.38 -5.91 6.80
CA MET A 54 5.72 -6.61 5.56
C MET A 54 7.23 -6.80 5.40
N VAL A 55 8.04 -5.74 5.60
CA VAL A 55 9.50 -5.82 5.58
C VAL A 55 10.02 -6.70 6.71
N TYR A 56 9.47 -6.57 7.92
CA TYR A 56 9.83 -7.42 9.07
C TYR A 56 9.64 -8.91 8.78
N PHE A 57 8.49 -9.30 8.23
CA PHE A 57 8.20 -10.69 7.89
C PHE A 57 8.99 -11.17 6.68
N ALA A 58 9.23 -10.31 5.69
CA ALA A 58 10.07 -10.63 4.54
C ALA A 58 11.53 -10.91 4.97
N LEU A 59 12.08 -10.13 5.92
CA LEU A 59 13.41 -10.38 6.50
C LEU A 59 13.51 -11.74 7.21
N ARG A 60 12.39 -12.24 7.76
CA ARG A 60 12.28 -13.55 8.41
C ARG A 60 11.86 -14.68 7.46
N LYS A 61 11.72 -14.38 6.16
CA LYS A 61 11.23 -15.33 5.13
C LYS A 61 9.86 -15.94 5.47
N SER A 62 9.00 -15.19 6.16
CA SER A 62 7.65 -15.64 6.55
C SER A 62 6.63 -15.26 5.48
N TYR A 63 6.21 -16.23 4.66
CA TYR A 63 5.21 -16.01 3.62
C TYR A 63 3.83 -15.65 4.22
N ALA A 64 3.48 -16.28 5.34
CA ALA A 64 2.23 -16.01 6.05
C ALA A 64 2.17 -14.55 6.54
N GLY A 65 3.26 -14.06 7.13
CA GLY A 65 3.33 -12.69 7.63
C GLY A 65 3.31 -11.64 6.50
N VAL A 66 3.98 -11.92 5.37
CA VAL A 66 3.97 -11.03 4.20
C VAL A 66 2.59 -10.96 3.57
N SER A 67 1.96 -12.10 3.29
CA SER A 67 0.61 -12.16 2.69
C SER A 67 -0.45 -11.52 3.60
N LEU A 68 -0.41 -11.76 4.92
CA LEU A 68 -1.27 -11.09 5.89
C LEU A 68 -1.06 -9.56 5.86
N SER A 69 0.18 -9.08 5.80
CA SER A 69 0.47 -7.65 5.74
C SER A 69 -0.08 -7.00 4.46
N ILE A 70 0.01 -7.70 3.32
CA ILE A 70 -0.58 -7.27 2.05
C ILE A 70 -2.11 -7.21 2.15
N PHE A 71 -2.74 -8.25 2.69
CA PHE A 71 -4.18 -8.30 2.89
C PHE A 71 -4.68 -7.15 3.78
N CYS A 72 -3.99 -6.89 4.90
CA CYS A 72 -4.32 -5.77 5.77
C CYS A 72 -4.13 -4.41 5.07
N LEU A 73 -3.08 -4.26 4.25
CA LEU A 73 -2.84 -3.02 3.48
C LEU A 73 -3.98 -2.71 2.51
N PHE A 74 -4.54 -3.72 1.84
CA PHE A 74 -5.66 -3.53 0.92
C PHE A 74 -6.97 -3.29 1.66
N THR A 75 -7.25 -4.09 2.69
CA THR A 75 -8.50 -3.97 3.45
C THR A 75 -8.57 -2.72 4.32
N SER A 76 -7.44 -2.10 4.68
CA SER A 76 -7.43 -0.88 5.49
C SER A 76 -8.16 0.31 4.87
N MET A 77 -8.54 0.25 3.59
CA MET A 77 -9.37 1.27 2.93
C MET A 77 -10.73 1.46 3.61
N PHE A 78 -11.31 0.41 4.18
CA PHE A 78 -12.65 0.44 4.78
C PHE A 78 -12.68 0.20 6.30
N TRP A 79 -11.53 0.18 6.98
CA TRP A 79 -11.49 -0.07 8.43
C TRP A 79 -12.05 1.08 9.28
N PHE A 80 -12.09 2.29 8.70
CA PHE A 80 -12.55 3.49 9.38
C PHE A 80 -13.96 3.87 8.91
N PRO A 81 -14.77 4.51 9.77
CA PRO A 81 -16.09 4.98 9.38
C PRO A 81 -15.99 6.13 8.36
N THR A 82 -17.06 6.30 7.58
CA THR A 82 -17.23 7.44 6.67
C THR A 82 -17.12 8.74 7.47
N PRO A 83 -16.23 9.67 7.08
CA PRO A 83 -16.05 10.93 7.79
C PRO A 83 -17.29 11.82 7.67
N GLN A 84 -17.65 12.52 8.76
CA GLN A 84 -18.76 13.49 8.76
C GLN A 84 -18.39 14.83 8.11
N GLN A 85 -17.10 15.17 8.07
CA GLN A 85 -16.56 16.35 7.40
C GLN A 85 -15.30 15.96 6.63
N THR A 86 -15.22 16.35 5.36
CA THR A 86 -14.07 16.09 4.50
C THR A 86 -13.55 17.39 3.91
N ASP A 87 -12.23 17.59 4.01
CA ASP A 87 -11.54 18.70 3.35
C ASP A 87 -11.85 18.66 1.84
N PRO A 88 -12.26 19.78 1.21
CA PRO A 88 -12.52 19.87 -0.23
C PRO A 88 -11.37 19.35 -1.09
N LYS A 89 -10.11 19.48 -0.65
CA LYS A 89 -8.94 18.95 -1.35
C LYS A 89 -8.90 17.43 -1.36
N VAL A 90 -9.33 16.79 -0.27
CA VAL A 90 -9.41 15.33 -0.17
C VAL A 90 -10.51 14.79 -1.08
N LEU A 91 -11.66 15.47 -1.12
CA LEU A 91 -12.74 15.14 -2.06
C LEU A 91 -12.29 15.25 -3.52
N GLY A 92 -11.59 16.34 -3.88
CA GLY A 92 -11.10 16.53 -5.25
C GLY A 92 -10.07 15.47 -5.68
N PHE A 93 -9.18 15.05 -4.78
CA PHE A 93 -8.23 13.96 -5.04
C PHE A 93 -8.95 12.63 -5.25
N LEU A 94 -9.92 12.33 -4.38
CA LEU A 94 -10.67 11.07 -4.38
C LEU A 94 -11.60 10.94 -5.58
N ALA A 95 -12.23 12.03 -6.02
CA ALA A 95 -13.03 12.05 -7.24
C ALA A 95 -12.17 11.68 -8.46
N TYR A 96 -10.96 12.25 -8.57
CA TYR A 96 -10.01 11.87 -9.60
C TYR A 96 -9.58 10.40 -9.49
N GLU A 97 -9.30 9.90 -8.28
CA GLU A 97 -8.91 8.50 -8.09
C GLU A 97 -10.04 7.53 -8.47
N MET A 98 -11.31 7.85 -8.18
CA MET A 98 -12.45 7.06 -8.64
C MET A 98 -12.55 7.05 -10.16
N ASP A 99 -12.44 8.21 -10.80
CA ASP A 99 -12.53 8.33 -12.26
C ASP A 99 -11.36 7.60 -12.94
N TYR A 100 -10.14 7.71 -12.39
CA TYR A 100 -9.00 6.94 -12.86
C TYR A 100 -9.22 5.43 -12.72
N LEU A 101 -9.79 4.96 -11.61
CA LEU A 101 -10.03 3.53 -11.36
C LEU A 101 -11.14 2.97 -12.28
N LYS A 102 -12.26 3.68 -12.45
CA LYS A 102 -13.38 3.28 -13.31
C LYS A 102 -13.19 3.63 -14.80
N GLY A 103 -12.24 4.50 -15.13
CA GLY A 103 -11.94 4.91 -16.49
C GLY A 103 -11.39 3.78 -17.37
N THR A 104 -11.28 4.06 -18.67
CA THR A 104 -10.84 3.08 -19.68
C THR A 104 -9.41 2.58 -19.41
N TRP A 105 -9.18 1.30 -19.69
CA TRP A 105 -7.86 0.69 -19.59
C TRP A 105 -7.03 1.02 -20.83
N ASP A 106 -6.28 2.12 -20.77
CA ASP A 106 -5.27 2.44 -21.78
C ASP A 106 -3.89 1.84 -21.42
N THR A 107 -2.96 1.89 -22.38
CA THR A 107 -1.60 1.37 -22.20
C THR A 107 -0.87 2.03 -21.02
N LYS A 108 -1.14 3.32 -20.75
CA LYS A 108 -0.51 4.07 -19.65
C LYS A 108 -1.01 3.59 -18.28
N LYS A 109 -2.32 3.38 -18.14
CA LYS A 109 -2.97 2.85 -16.92
C LYS A 109 -2.53 1.44 -16.62
N ILE A 110 -2.37 0.58 -17.63
CA ILE A 110 -1.82 -0.77 -17.46
C ILE A 110 -0.38 -0.68 -16.93
N LEU A 111 0.49 0.10 -17.58
CA LEU A 111 1.89 0.24 -17.19
C LEU A 111 2.02 0.79 -15.76
N PHE A 112 1.22 1.80 -15.41
CA PHE A 112 1.19 2.36 -14.06
C PHE A 112 0.67 1.34 -13.04
N SER A 113 -0.37 0.57 -13.38
CA SER A 113 -0.91 -0.48 -12.50
C SER A 113 0.11 -1.58 -12.22
N LEU A 114 0.97 -1.93 -13.21
CA LEU A 114 2.06 -2.88 -13.05
C LEU A 114 3.19 -2.38 -12.13
N SER A 115 3.29 -1.07 -11.87
CA SER A 115 4.25 -0.53 -10.90
C SER A 115 3.94 -0.98 -9.46
N VAL A 116 2.67 -1.23 -9.14
CA VAL A 116 2.22 -1.68 -7.82
C VAL A 116 2.72 -3.09 -7.48
N PRO A 117 2.47 -4.15 -8.28
CA PRO A 117 3.03 -5.47 -8.02
C PRO A 117 4.56 -5.48 -8.11
N LEU A 118 5.16 -4.67 -9.00
CA LEU A 118 6.62 -4.51 -9.07
C LEU A 118 7.20 -3.94 -7.78
N PHE A 119 6.55 -2.93 -7.19
CA PHE A 119 6.94 -2.36 -5.90
C PHE A 119 6.93 -3.43 -4.81
N PHE A 120 5.84 -4.20 -4.67
CA PHE A 120 5.76 -5.26 -3.67
C PHE A 120 6.84 -6.33 -3.89
N TYR A 121 7.06 -6.75 -5.14
CA TYR A 121 8.11 -7.70 -5.47
C TYR A 121 9.50 -7.19 -5.06
N LEU A 122 9.86 -5.97 -5.45
CA LEU A 122 11.16 -5.36 -5.09
C LEU A 122 11.30 -5.19 -3.58
N LEU A 123 10.26 -4.77 -2.88
CA LEU A 123 10.25 -4.60 -1.42
C LEU A 123 10.51 -5.94 -0.72
N ILE A 124 9.79 -6.99 -1.11
CA ILE A 124 9.91 -8.32 -0.51
C ILE A 124 11.27 -8.94 -0.83
N VAL A 125 11.70 -8.93 -2.11
CA VAL A 125 12.97 -9.55 -2.53
C VAL A 125 14.17 -8.82 -1.95
N SER A 126 14.14 -7.48 -1.91
CA SER A 126 15.23 -6.69 -1.32
C SER A 126 15.36 -6.92 0.19
N ALA A 127 14.23 -7.00 0.91
CA ALA A 127 14.20 -7.36 2.32
C ALA A 127 14.70 -8.80 2.54
N TRP A 128 14.19 -9.77 1.79
CA TRP A 128 14.55 -11.18 1.91
C TRP A 128 16.05 -11.41 1.64
N LYS A 129 16.60 -10.81 0.59
CA LYS A 129 18.04 -10.87 0.27
C LYS A 129 18.90 -9.94 1.14
N ARG A 130 18.29 -9.22 2.10
CA ARG A 130 18.93 -8.22 2.96
C ARG A 130 19.74 -7.18 2.18
N LYS A 131 19.29 -6.85 0.96
CA LYS A 131 19.87 -5.80 0.13
C LYS A 131 19.38 -4.44 0.62
N TRP A 132 19.91 -3.98 1.74
CA TRP A 132 19.46 -2.78 2.45
C TRP A 132 19.42 -1.50 1.58
N ARG A 133 20.39 -1.32 0.67
CA ARG A 133 20.40 -0.18 -0.26
C ARG A 133 19.22 -0.25 -1.23
N LEU A 134 19.00 -1.43 -1.83
CA LEU A 134 17.87 -1.65 -2.73
C LEU A 134 16.54 -1.43 -2.00
N LEU A 135 16.40 -1.97 -0.78
CA LEU A 135 15.20 -1.80 0.04
C LEU A 135 14.90 -0.32 0.33
N LEU A 136 15.92 0.45 0.71
CA LEU A 136 15.78 1.90 0.92
C LEU A 136 15.37 2.61 -0.37
N TYR A 137 16.05 2.32 -1.50
CA TYR A 137 15.70 2.91 -2.79
C TYR A 137 14.27 2.57 -3.21
N THR A 138 13.81 1.33 -3.02
CA THR A 138 12.45 0.92 -3.35
C THR A 138 11.41 1.71 -2.56
N VAL A 139 11.59 1.90 -1.25
CA VAL A 139 10.64 2.66 -0.42
C VAL A 139 10.66 4.15 -0.78
N VAL A 140 11.85 4.75 -0.94
CA VAL A 140 11.99 6.18 -1.30
C VAL A 140 11.40 6.45 -2.69
N LEU A 141 11.75 5.63 -3.69
CA LEU A 141 11.27 5.81 -5.05
C LEU A 141 9.75 5.64 -5.13
N ALA A 142 9.17 4.69 -4.40
CA ALA A 142 7.72 4.51 -4.36
C ALA A 142 7.00 5.70 -3.73
N ALA A 143 7.55 6.26 -2.64
CA ALA A 143 7.00 7.48 -2.04
C ALA A 143 7.07 8.66 -3.01
N LEU A 144 8.22 8.88 -3.68
CA LEU A 144 8.39 9.95 -4.66
C LEU A 144 7.47 9.78 -5.87
N LEU A 145 7.38 8.59 -6.45
CA LEU A 145 6.48 8.30 -7.57
C LEU A 145 5.03 8.55 -7.18
N LYS A 146 4.62 8.14 -5.97
CA LYS A 146 3.27 8.36 -5.48
C LYS A 146 2.97 9.85 -5.26
N LEU A 147 3.91 10.62 -4.74
CA LEU A 147 3.78 12.08 -4.60
C LEU A 147 3.70 12.77 -5.97
N LEU A 148 4.63 12.44 -6.88
CA LEU A 148 4.66 13.00 -8.23
C LEU A 148 3.38 12.72 -8.97
N TRP A 149 2.92 11.46 -8.97
CA TRP A 149 1.64 11.09 -9.56
C TRP A 149 0.49 11.88 -8.96
N SER A 150 0.40 11.94 -7.62
CA SER A 150 -0.69 12.65 -6.95
C SER A 150 -0.72 14.14 -7.35
N VAL A 151 0.43 14.81 -7.37
CA VAL A 151 0.54 16.25 -7.70
C VAL A 151 0.29 16.51 -9.19
N VAL A 152 0.87 15.70 -10.09
CA VAL A 152 0.68 15.85 -11.55
C VAL A 152 -0.77 15.58 -11.94
N SER A 153 -1.40 14.59 -11.32
CA SER A 153 -2.75 14.16 -11.67
C SER A 153 -3.86 15.04 -11.10
N SER A 154 -3.68 15.62 -9.91
CA SER A 154 -4.77 16.31 -9.19
C SER A 154 -4.40 17.71 -8.69
N GLY A 155 -3.26 18.25 -9.13
CA GLY A 155 -2.81 19.60 -8.82
C GLY A 155 -2.72 19.88 -7.31
N ALA A 156 -3.39 20.94 -6.86
CA ALA A 156 -3.39 21.36 -5.46
C ALA A 156 -3.96 20.30 -4.49
N SER A 157 -4.88 19.46 -4.97
CA SER A 157 -5.49 18.38 -4.18
C SER A 157 -4.53 17.23 -3.94
N GLY A 158 -3.54 17.03 -4.82
CA GLY A 158 -2.52 15.99 -4.70
C GLY A 158 -1.61 16.13 -3.49
N TRP A 159 -1.49 17.36 -2.97
CA TRP A 159 -0.76 17.64 -1.74
C TRP A 159 -1.40 17.04 -0.48
N SER A 160 -2.67 16.66 -0.54
CA SER A 160 -3.35 15.98 0.59
C SER A 160 -2.70 14.64 0.93
N VAL A 161 -2.15 13.93 -0.07
CA VAL A 161 -1.46 12.65 0.08
C VAL A 161 -0.02 12.82 0.60
N ALA A 162 0.51 14.05 0.57
CA ALA A 162 1.90 14.29 0.91
C ALA A 162 2.23 14.00 2.38
N LYS A 163 1.35 14.44 3.30
CA LYS A 163 1.57 14.21 4.74
C LYS A 163 1.58 12.71 5.08
N PRO A 164 0.59 11.89 4.67
CA PRO A 164 0.64 10.45 4.89
C PRO A 164 1.85 9.77 4.25
N ALA A 165 2.20 10.15 3.02
CA ALA A 165 3.33 9.55 2.30
C ALA A 165 4.68 9.84 2.99
N LEU A 166 4.91 11.08 3.44
CA LEU A 166 6.14 11.47 4.14
C LEU A 166 6.25 10.81 5.51
N VAL A 167 5.17 10.80 6.31
CA VAL A 167 5.16 10.13 7.61
C VAL A 167 5.45 8.63 7.44
N GLY A 168 4.79 8.00 6.48
CA GLY A 168 5.03 6.60 6.12
C GLY A 168 6.48 6.34 5.73
N LEU A 169 7.06 7.19 4.88
CA LEU A 169 8.45 7.10 4.43
C LEU A 169 9.42 7.19 5.60
N VAL A 170 9.27 8.18 6.48
CA VAL A 170 10.14 8.37 7.66
C VAL A 170 10.10 7.13 8.55
N ILE A 171 8.91 6.62 8.86
CA ILE A 171 8.75 5.44 9.71
C ILE A 171 9.41 4.20 9.06
N CYS A 172 9.19 3.99 7.76
CA CYS A 172 9.79 2.87 7.04
C CYS A 172 11.33 2.96 7.01
N VAL A 173 11.87 4.16 6.73
CA VAL A 173 13.33 4.38 6.69
C VAL A 173 13.94 4.15 8.07
N VAL A 174 13.36 4.73 9.13
CA VAL A 174 13.82 4.53 10.51
C VAL A 174 13.83 3.05 10.88
N PHE A 175 12.75 2.33 10.58
CA PHE A 175 12.65 0.89 10.82
C PHE A 175 13.75 0.10 10.09
N ILE A 176 13.98 0.40 8.80
CA ILE A 176 15.02 -0.25 7.99
C ILE A 176 16.41 0.02 8.58
N LEU A 177 16.69 1.28 8.99
CA LEU A 177 17.99 1.66 9.56
C LEU A 177 18.25 0.97 10.91
N ILE A 178 17.25 0.90 11.80
CA ILE A 178 17.36 0.20 13.09
C ILE A 178 17.61 -1.30 12.86
N THR A 179 16.85 -1.90 11.94
CA THR A 179 16.96 -3.34 11.68
C THR A 179 18.31 -3.69 11.04
N ARG A 180 18.79 -2.87 10.11
CA ARG A 180 20.14 -2.98 9.53
C ARG A 180 21.25 -2.86 10.58
N ARG A 181 21.11 -1.98 11.58
CA ARG A 181 22.09 -1.84 12.67
C ARG A 181 22.15 -3.10 13.53
N LYS A 182 20.99 -3.70 13.85
CA LYS A 182 20.93 -4.96 14.60
C LYS A 182 21.52 -6.13 13.83
N ASP A 183 21.43 -6.14 12.51
CA ASP A 183 21.97 -7.21 11.66
C ASP A 183 23.50 -7.20 11.53
N LYS A 184 24.14 -6.08 11.87
CA LYS A 184 25.59 -5.92 11.88
C LYS A 184 26.25 -6.22 13.23
N LYS A 185 25.45 -6.35 14.29
CA LYS A 185 25.90 -6.77 15.62
C LYS A 185 25.76 -8.27 15.74
#